data_AF-A0A952MK83-F1
#
_entry.id   AF-A0A952MK83-F1
#
_cell.length_a   1.000
_cell.length_b   1.000
_cell.length_c   1.000
_cell.angle_alpha   90.00
_cell.angle_beta   90.00
_cell.angle_gamma   90.00
#
_symmetry.space_group_name_H-M   'P 1'
#
loop_
_entity.id
_entity.type
_entity.pdbx_description
1 polymer ?
#
loop_
_entity_poly.entity_id
_entity_poly.type
_entity_poly.pdbx_seq_one_letter_code
_entity_poly.pdbx_strand_id
1 'polypeptide(L)'
;MKHITSINFDIPSVGEFNDFFNSKKSLDDSDIVVFKTFDYYSGIDSQYQGKDSFNETSSNTIKEDTTYWRNELKSFAETGKNIFIITSKVYDFYVKTGKYEYSGTGRNARRTDYVEDFHNYKFLKNSETKITNANGSSFKVKDSVMSGFLKDFESIISFQCYLTNNSMTPLLTTKNGREVVSGIVSYGKGNMIFLPFIDFEDLTTTKNGKEVWSAEAIKLGKKLLHFIAELDDKIQKNQEKSIKPTWLSNELYELEVEKELVAKITKNNQRIEQLNKENENLRIKIEEETIIKGLLYETGKPLEFSVIKALEILGYTAENFTNGKLELDAVIISPEGERIIGECEGKETKDIDISKFRQLTDSLLEDFERPEVEEKAKGIIFGNPQRLLDIPERTLDFTLKCKNGAAREKIALIKTSDLFDICKYLMNSDNETFRKMCRESISSQFGDIVKFPKIPE
;
A
#
# COMPACT_ATOMS: atom_id res chain seq x y z
N MET A 1 -6.91 23.44 -34.98
CA MET A 1 -6.96 22.20 -34.16
C MET A 1 -5.53 21.71 -34.10
N LYS A 2 -4.96 21.48 -32.91
CA LYS A 2 -3.57 21.04 -32.79
C LYS A 2 -3.40 19.66 -33.42
N HIS A 3 -2.34 19.47 -34.18
CA HIS A 3 -1.99 18.16 -34.74
C HIS A 3 -1.35 17.30 -33.64
N ILE A 4 -2.07 16.25 -33.20
CA ILE A 4 -1.61 15.34 -32.15
C ILE A 4 -1.14 14.05 -32.82
N THR A 5 0.13 13.70 -32.61
CA THR A 5 0.71 12.44 -33.08
C THR A 5 0.82 11.47 -31.92
N SER A 6 0.29 10.26 -32.08
CA SER A 6 0.41 9.18 -31.09
C SER A 6 1.38 8.10 -31.57
N ILE A 7 2.35 7.75 -30.73
CA ILE A 7 3.32 6.68 -30.97
C ILE A 7 3.06 5.55 -29.98
N ASN A 8 2.79 4.36 -30.52
CA ASN A 8 2.60 3.10 -29.81
C ASN A 8 1.49 3.14 -28.74
N PHE A 9 0.48 4.00 -28.91
CA PHE A 9 -0.63 4.14 -27.96
C PHE A 9 -1.93 4.51 -28.66
N ASP A 10 -2.87 3.56 -28.78
CA ASP A 10 -4.08 3.74 -29.57
C ASP A 10 -5.08 4.64 -28.83
N ILE A 11 -5.41 5.79 -29.43
CA ILE A 11 -6.42 6.72 -28.89
C ILE A 11 -7.72 6.53 -29.66
N PRO A 12 -8.78 5.96 -29.06
CA PRO A 12 -10.03 5.69 -29.78
C PRO A 12 -10.70 7.00 -30.18
N SER A 13 -10.65 7.36 -31.48
CA SER A 13 -11.31 8.50 -32.15
C SER A 13 -10.44 9.07 -33.26
N VAL A 14 -9.13 8.78 -33.23
CA VAL A 14 -8.21 9.03 -34.33
C VAL A 14 -8.39 7.89 -35.32
N GLY A 15 -8.90 8.17 -36.52
CA GLY A 15 -9.02 7.15 -37.58
C GLY A 15 -7.62 6.72 -38.04
N GLU A 16 -7.37 5.40 -38.07
CA GLU A 16 -6.18 4.71 -38.58
C GLU A 16 -4.84 5.49 -38.52
N PHE A 17 -4.38 5.94 -37.35
CA PHE A 17 -2.98 6.35 -37.23
C PHE A 17 -2.46 6.11 -35.83
N ASN A 18 -1.87 4.94 -35.68
CA ASN A 18 -1.12 4.58 -34.51
C ASN A 18 0.21 3.99 -34.96
N ASP A 19 1.23 4.85 -34.94
CA ASP A 19 2.54 4.46 -35.42
C ASP A 19 3.20 3.57 -34.38
N PHE A 20 3.66 2.40 -34.82
CA PHE A 20 4.38 1.48 -33.96
C PHE A 20 5.69 2.10 -33.45
N PHE A 21 6.20 1.58 -32.34
CA PHE A 21 7.52 1.98 -31.84
C PHE A 21 8.65 1.77 -32.87
N ASN A 22 8.51 0.89 -33.85
CA ASN A 22 9.52 0.70 -34.90
C ASN A 22 9.26 1.49 -36.19
N SER A 23 8.27 2.39 -36.21
CA SER A 23 7.86 3.15 -37.41
C SER A 23 8.91 4.17 -37.88
N LYS A 24 9.78 4.65 -36.98
CA LYS A 24 10.72 5.76 -37.22
C LYS A 24 10.04 6.98 -37.85
N LYS A 25 8.82 7.31 -37.41
CA LYS A 25 8.07 8.48 -37.87
C LYS A 25 8.66 9.77 -37.30
N SER A 26 8.82 10.77 -38.17
CA SER A 26 9.24 12.11 -37.77
C SER A 26 8.13 12.86 -37.01
N LEU A 27 8.54 13.67 -36.04
CA LEU A 27 7.63 14.46 -35.18
C LEU A 27 7.56 15.95 -35.59
N ASP A 28 8.23 16.36 -36.68
CA ASP A 28 8.39 17.76 -37.07
C ASP A 28 7.06 18.49 -37.37
N ASP A 29 6.08 17.76 -37.92
CA ASP A 29 4.74 18.28 -38.26
C ASP A 29 3.75 18.24 -37.09
N SER A 30 4.19 17.76 -35.93
CA SER A 30 3.33 17.53 -34.76
C SER A 30 3.30 18.77 -33.87
N ASP A 31 2.13 19.13 -33.35
CA ASP A 31 2.00 20.17 -32.31
C ASP A 31 2.15 19.57 -30.91
N ILE A 32 1.60 18.36 -30.72
CA ILE A 32 1.67 17.59 -29.47
C ILE A 32 2.01 16.14 -29.81
N VAL A 33 2.88 15.52 -29.00
CA VAL A 33 3.23 14.11 -29.13
C VAL A 33 2.71 13.33 -27.92
N VAL A 34 1.98 12.25 -28.16
CA VAL A 34 1.64 11.22 -27.18
C VAL A 34 2.50 10.01 -27.46
N PHE A 35 3.18 9.50 -26.45
CA PHE A 35 4.18 8.46 -26.60
C PHE A 35 4.00 7.40 -25.52
N LYS A 36 3.91 6.15 -25.91
CA LYS A 36 4.08 5.00 -25.01
C LYS A 36 5.27 4.20 -25.51
N THR A 37 6.03 3.61 -24.59
CA THR A 37 7.07 2.66 -25.00
C THR A 37 6.45 1.32 -25.41
N PHE A 38 7.27 0.43 -25.97
CA PHE A 38 6.85 -0.93 -26.27
C PHE A 38 6.71 -1.77 -25.00
N ASP A 39 5.65 -2.59 -24.95
CA ASP A 39 5.45 -3.58 -23.90
C ASP A 39 6.06 -4.94 -24.28
N TYR A 40 6.21 -5.19 -25.58
CA TYR A 40 6.78 -6.39 -26.15
C TYR A 40 7.61 -6.05 -27.41
N TYR A 41 8.62 -6.87 -27.68
CA TYR A 41 9.39 -6.83 -28.93
C TYR A 41 9.56 -8.27 -29.42
N SER A 42 9.51 -8.49 -30.73
CA SER A 42 9.71 -9.83 -31.30
C SER A 42 11.18 -10.25 -31.30
N GLY A 43 11.45 -11.56 -31.39
CA GLY A 43 12.80 -12.09 -31.61
C GLY A 43 13.60 -12.37 -30.34
N ILE A 44 12.90 -12.85 -29.32
CA ILE A 44 13.49 -13.47 -28.13
C ILE A 44 14.21 -14.77 -28.57
N ASP A 45 15.47 -14.91 -28.18
CA ASP A 45 16.34 -16.04 -28.51
C ASP A 45 16.34 -17.08 -27.38
N SER A 46 16.41 -16.61 -26.14
CA SER A 46 16.51 -17.44 -24.94
C SER A 46 16.10 -16.65 -23.70
N GLN A 47 16.09 -17.32 -22.54
CA GLN A 47 16.01 -16.67 -21.25
C GLN A 47 17.36 -16.75 -20.53
N TYR A 48 17.79 -15.64 -19.96
CA TYR A 48 19.03 -15.53 -19.18
C TYR A 48 18.72 -14.82 -17.86
N GLN A 49 19.08 -15.45 -16.74
CA GLN A 49 18.79 -14.96 -15.38
C GLN A 49 17.32 -14.56 -15.14
N GLY A 50 16.39 -15.33 -15.72
CA GLY A 50 14.95 -15.09 -15.58
C GLY A 50 14.41 -13.91 -16.38
N LYS A 51 15.22 -13.31 -17.27
CA LYS A 51 14.81 -12.26 -18.21
C LYS A 51 14.93 -12.77 -19.65
N ASP A 52 14.14 -12.18 -20.54
CA ASP A 52 14.26 -12.47 -21.96
C ASP A 52 15.59 -11.94 -22.51
N SER A 53 16.21 -12.70 -23.39
CA SER A 53 17.42 -12.34 -24.12
C SER A 53 17.12 -12.37 -25.61
N PHE A 54 17.29 -11.22 -26.27
CA PHE A 54 16.98 -11.06 -27.68
C PHE A 54 18.08 -11.61 -28.59
N ASN A 55 17.70 -12.02 -29.81
CA ASN A 55 18.66 -12.41 -30.85
C ASN A 55 19.44 -11.18 -31.37
N GLU A 56 20.47 -11.42 -32.18
CA GLU A 56 21.37 -10.36 -32.68
C GLU A 56 20.62 -9.29 -33.50
N THR A 57 19.74 -9.71 -34.40
CA THR A 57 18.92 -8.80 -35.22
C THR A 57 18.04 -7.91 -34.36
N SER A 58 17.25 -8.51 -33.46
CA SER A 58 16.27 -7.78 -32.64
C SER A 58 16.97 -6.89 -31.61
N SER A 59 18.12 -7.35 -31.08
CA SER A 59 18.98 -6.53 -30.22
C SER A 59 19.44 -5.24 -30.93
N ASN A 60 19.85 -5.34 -32.20
CA ASN A 60 20.23 -4.17 -32.99
C ASN A 60 19.02 -3.26 -33.26
N THR A 61 17.88 -3.81 -33.67
CA THR A 61 16.68 -3.02 -33.93
C THR A 61 16.18 -2.28 -32.68
N ILE A 62 16.12 -2.95 -31.52
CA ILE A 62 15.73 -2.32 -30.24
C ILE A 62 16.68 -1.15 -29.91
N LYS A 63 18.00 -1.32 -30.09
CA LYS A 63 18.98 -0.26 -29.84
C LYS A 63 18.83 0.91 -30.80
N GLU A 64 18.59 0.63 -32.08
CA GLU A 64 18.34 1.66 -33.10
C GLU A 64 17.06 2.44 -32.81
N ASP A 65 15.94 1.77 -32.60
CA ASP A 65 14.64 2.40 -32.34
C ASP A 65 14.68 3.22 -31.05
N THR A 66 15.29 2.68 -29.99
CA THR A 66 15.48 3.42 -28.73
C THR A 66 16.33 4.67 -28.92
N THR A 67 17.36 4.60 -29.78
CA THR A 67 18.22 5.75 -30.07
C THR A 67 17.52 6.77 -30.96
N TYR A 68 16.75 6.31 -31.94
CA TYR A 68 15.92 7.14 -32.80
C TYR A 68 14.95 7.95 -31.95
N TRP A 69 14.11 7.31 -31.13
CA TRP A 69 13.13 8.03 -30.32
C TRP A 69 13.76 8.94 -29.28
N ARG A 70 14.89 8.56 -28.69
CA ARG A 70 15.63 9.47 -27.81
C ARG A 70 15.98 10.78 -28.52
N ASN A 71 16.47 10.69 -29.75
CA ASN A 71 16.90 11.84 -30.52
C ASN A 71 15.71 12.65 -31.04
N GLU A 72 14.67 11.97 -31.54
CA GLU A 72 13.48 12.60 -32.10
C GLU A 72 12.69 13.34 -31.02
N LEU A 73 12.43 12.72 -29.87
CA LEU A 73 11.78 13.35 -28.73
C LEU A 73 12.62 14.51 -28.17
N LYS A 74 13.95 14.39 -28.17
CA LYS A 74 14.82 15.51 -27.79
C LYS A 74 14.67 16.68 -28.77
N SER A 75 14.78 16.43 -30.06
CA SER A 75 14.63 17.46 -31.10
C SER A 75 13.29 18.18 -30.98
N PHE A 76 12.20 17.40 -30.83
CA PHE A 76 10.86 17.92 -30.64
C PHE A 76 10.77 18.85 -29.42
N ALA A 77 11.30 18.42 -28.27
CA ALA A 77 11.27 19.23 -27.05
C ALA A 77 12.15 20.49 -27.11
N GLU A 78 13.22 20.50 -27.90
CA GLU A 78 14.07 21.69 -28.13
C GLU A 78 13.35 22.82 -28.88
N THR A 79 12.21 22.52 -29.50
CA THR A 79 11.31 23.52 -30.10
C THR A 79 10.39 24.20 -29.08
N GLY A 80 10.42 23.78 -27.81
CA GLY A 80 9.54 24.30 -26.76
C GLY A 80 8.20 23.57 -26.63
N LYS A 81 7.98 22.54 -27.45
CA LYS A 81 6.74 21.75 -27.43
C LYS A 81 6.73 20.69 -26.33
N ASN A 82 5.54 20.23 -25.97
CA ASN A 82 5.32 19.30 -24.87
C ASN A 82 5.12 17.86 -25.36
N ILE A 83 5.68 16.92 -24.62
CA ILE A 83 5.60 15.48 -24.89
C ILE A 83 4.81 14.81 -23.77
N PHE A 84 3.76 14.08 -24.13
CA PHE A 84 2.96 13.30 -23.19
C PHE A 84 3.42 11.85 -23.23
N ILE A 85 3.94 11.35 -22.11
CA ILE A 85 4.36 9.96 -21.94
C ILE A 85 3.25 9.19 -21.23
N ILE A 86 2.61 8.25 -21.90
CA ILE A 86 1.72 7.27 -21.24
C ILE A 86 2.61 6.22 -20.59
N THR A 87 2.55 6.16 -19.26
CA THR A 87 3.40 5.23 -18.52
C THR A 87 2.82 3.81 -18.55
N SER A 88 3.70 2.83 -18.79
CA SER A 88 3.45 1.39 -18.66
C SER A 88 4.54 0.70 -17.83
N LYS A 89 4.41 -0.61 -17.63
CA LYS A 89 5.36 -1.44 -16.89
C LYS A 89 6.78 -1.32 -17.47
N VAL A 90 7.77 -1.21 -16.59
CA VAL A 90 9.19 -1.35 -16.94
C VAL A 90 9.45 -2.81 -17.29
N TYR A 91 9.91 -3.04 -18.52
CA TYR A 91 10.30 -4.35 -19.02
C TYR A 91 11.82 -4.42 -19.12
N ASP A 92 12.43 -5.21 -18.22
CA ASP A 92 13.87 -5.46 -18.15
C ASP A 92 14.25 -6.71 -18.95
N PHE A 93 15.25 -6.60 -19.81
CA PHE A 93 15.68 -7.69 -20.71
C PHE A 93 17.15 -7.54 -21.11
N TYR A 94 17.66 -8.55 -21.81
CA TYR A 94 19.04 -8.60 -22.31
C TYR A 94 19.10 -8.39 -23.82
N VAL A 95 20.05 -7.57 -24.26
CA VAL A 95 20.39 -7.39 -25.68
C VAL A 95 21.81 -7.83 -25.96
N LYS A 96 22.07 -8.41 -27.12
CA LYS A 96 23.40 -8.83 -27.56
C LYS A 96 24.29 -7.59 -27.73
N THR A 97 25.53 -7.68 -27.26
CA THR A 97 26.53 -6.60 -27.37
C THR A 97 27.30 -6.63 -28.71
N GLY A 98 27.17 -7.71 -29.47
CA GLY A 98 28.00 -8.01 -30.65
C GLY A 98 29.35 -8.62 -30.32
N LYS A 99 29.72 -8.73 -29.03
CA LYS A 99 30.92 -9.46 -28.59
C LYS A 99 30.57 -10.93 -28.36
N TYR A 100 31.47 -11.82 -28.75
CA TYR A 100 31.34 -13.24 -28.48
C TYR A 100 32.71 -13.88 -28.20
N GLU A 101 32.70 -15.02 -27.52
CA GLU A 101 33.85 -15.89 -27.34
C GLU A 101 33.57 -17.28 -27.90
N TYR A 102 34.63 -17.97 -28.31
CA TYR A 102 34.56 -19.39 -28.64
C TYR A 102 35.23 -20.22 -27.56
N SER A 103 34.53 -21.23 -27.06
CA SER A 103 35.08 -22.21 -26.12
C SER A 103 35.20 -23.58 -26.81
N GLY A 104 36.36 -24.23 -26.67
CA GLY A 104 36.68 -25.51 -27.32
C GLY A 104 37.45 -25.39 -28.64
N THR A 105 37.81 -26.52 -29.25
CA THR A 105 38.59 -26.59 -30.51
C THR A 105 37.87 -27.41 -31.59
N GLY A 106 38.08 -27.05 -32.86
CA GLY A 106 37.53 -27.77 -34.00
C GLY A 106 35.99 -27.76 -34.08
N ARG A 107 35.38 -28.89 -34.46
CA ARG A 107 33.92 -29.03 -34.62
C ARG A 107 33.11 -28.83 -33.33
N ASN A 108 33.75 -28.85 -32.15
CA ASN A 108 33.10 -28.71 -30.85
C ASN A 108 33.18 -27.27 -30.27
N ALA A 109 33.66 -26.30 -31.05
CA ALA A 109 33.71 -24.91 -30.61
C ALA A 109 32.30 -24.36 -30.37
N ARG A 110 32.02 -23.90 -29.14
CA ARG A 110 30.76 -23.25 -28.76
C ARG A 110 30.94 -21.75 -28.71
N ARG A 111 30.11 -21.03 -29.46
CA ARG A 111 30.01 -19.56 -29.41
C ARG A 111 29.20 -19.16 -28.18
N THR A 112 29.75 -18.26 -27.37
CA THR A 112 29.07 -17.61 -26.25
C THR A 112 28.95 -16.13 -26.58
N ASP A 113 27.73 -15.62 -26.74
CA ASP A 113 27.51 -14.19 -26.95
C ASP A 113 27.42 -13.45 -25.62
N TYR A 114 28.05 -12.28 -25.54
CA TYR A 114 27.86 -11.36 -24.43
C TYR A 114 26.60 -10.53 -24.60
N VAL A 115 25.84 -10.44 -23.51
CA VAL A 115 24.64 -9.62 -23.39
C VAL A 115 24.83 -8.49 -22.38
N GLU A 116 24.02 -7.44 -22.51
CA GLU A 116 23.97 -6.32 -21.56
C GLU A 116 22.53 -6.04 -21.11
N ASP A 117 22.37 -5.56 -19.87
CA ASP A 117 21.06 -5.18 -19.33
C ASP A 117 20.46 -3.97 -20.09
N PHE A 118 19.18 -4.10 -20.41
CA PHE A 118 18.39 -3.12 -21.11
C PHE A 118 16.97 -3.04 -20.53
N HIS A 119 16.27 -1.94 -20.81
CA HIS A 119 14.86 -1.78 -20.47
C HIS A 119 14.15 -0.85 -21.45
N ASN A 120 12.84 -1.01 -21.60
CA ASN A 120 11.99 -0.27 -22.55
C ASN A 120 11.96 1.26 -22.33
N TYR A 121 12.43 1.76 -21.19
CA TYR A 121 12.55 3.20 -20.91
C TYR A 121 13.94 3.81 -21.19
N LYS A 122 14.89 3.08 -21.80
CA LYS A 122 16.23 3.63 -22.08
C LYS A 122 16.25 4.85 -23.01
N PHE A 123 15.14 5.18 -23.70
CA PHE A 123 15.03 6.43 -24.45
C PHE A 123 15.03 7.66 -23.52
N LEU A 124 14.60 7.54 -22.26
CA LEU A 124 14.52 8.62 -21.27
C LEU A 124 15.85 8.99 -20.61
N LYS A 125 16.98 8.42 -21.04
CA LYS A 125 18.30 8.58 -20.38
C LYS A 125 18.69 10.05 -20.09
N ASN A 126 18.23 11.00 -20.90
CA ASN A 126 18.55 12.42 -20.76
C ASN A 126 17.59 13.21 -19.86
N SER A 127 16.55 12.58 -19.31
CA SER A 127 15.49 13.27 -18.53
C SER A 127 15.70 13.22 -17.01
N GLU A 128 16.72 12.50 -16.53
CA GLU A 128 16.96 12.19 -15.11
C GLU A 128 15.76 11.51 -14.39
N THR A 129 14.72 11.14 -15.12
CA THR A 129 13.52 10.52 -14.56
C THR A 129 13.73 9.02 -14.41
N LYS A 130 13.71 8.55 -13.17
CA LYS A 130 13.71 7.12 -12.85
C LYS A 130 12.27 6.61 -12.83
N ILE A 131 12.06 5.46 -13.46
CA ILE A 131 10.77 4.76 -13.50
C ILE A 131 10.95 3.41 -12.80
N THR A 132 10.09 3.11 -11.84
CA THR A 132 10.16 1.86 -11.04
C THR A 132 8.83 1.13 -11.11
N ASN A 133 8.83 -0.18 -11.35
CA ASN A 133 7.61 -0.98 -11.46
C ASN A 133 6.71 -0.89 -10.21
N ALA A 134 5.42 -0.76 -10.44
CA ALA A 134 4.36 -0.75 -9.42
C ALA A 134 3.04 -1.26 -10.04
N ASN A 135 1.99 -1.40 -9.24
CA ASN A 135 0.65 -1.65 -9.75
C ASN A 135 -0.39 -1.09 -8.76
N GLY A 136 -1.35 -0.31 -9.28
CA GLY A 136 -2.54 0.07 -8.55
C GLY A 136 -3.44 1.04 -9.33
N SER A 137 -4.61 1.32 -8.79
CA SER A 137 -5.65 2.15 -9.42
C SER A 137 -6.17 3.27 -8.53
N SER A 138 -5.56 3.47 -7.36
CA SER A 138 -5.99 4.48 -6.38
C SER A 138 -5.07 5.69 -6.37
N PHE A 139 -5.62 6.84 -6.77
CA PHE A 139 -4.89 8.09 -6.93
C PHE A 139 -5.24 9.12 -5.86
N LYS A 140 -4.30 10.03 -5.60
CA LYS A 140 -4.51 11.29 -4.88
C LYS A 140 -4.11 12.44 -5.79
N VAL A 141 -5.03 13.38 -5.99
CA VAL A 141 -4.83 14.56 -6.84
C VAL A 141 -3.88 15.54 -6.15
N LYS A 142 -2.86 16.02 -6.89
CA LYS A 142 -1.96 17.10 -6.47
C LYS A 142 -2.21 18.39 -7.24
N ASP A 143 -2.52 18.29 -8.54
CA ASP A 143 -3.01 19.42 -9.35
C ASP A 143 -4.48 19.18 -9.73
N SER A 144 -5.33 20.15 -9.43
CA SER A 144 -6.77 20.14 -9.74
C SER A 144 -7.12 19.85 -11.20
N VAL A 145 -6.21 20.09 -12.15
CA VAL A 145 -6.41 19.75 -13.56
C VAL A 145 -6.68 18.27 -13.76
N MET A 146 -6.17 17.40 -12.88
CA MET A 146 -6.35 15.96 -12.96
C MET A 146 -7.70 15.49 -12.42
N SER A 147 -8.47 16.32 -11.72
CA SER A 147 -9.73 15.90 -11.09
C SER A 147 -10.78 15.45 -12.10
N GLY A 148 -10.96 16.22 -13.18
CA GLY A 148 -11.89 15.87 -14.27
C GLY A 148 -11.42 14.63 -15.02
N PHE A 149 -10.12 14.55 -15.30
CA PHE A 149 -9.49 13.40 -15.94
C PHE A 149 -9.72 12.10 -15.15
N LEU A 150 -9.42 12.07 -13.85
CA LEU A 150 -9.65 10.85 -13.03
C LEU A 150 -11.12 10.41 -13.04
N LYS A 151 -12.06 11.36 -12.97
CA LYS A 151 -13.49 11.05 -13.03
C LYS A 151 -13.90 10.46 -14.38
N ASP A 152 -13.31 10.95 -15.46
CA ASP A 152 -13.64 10.50 -16.81
C ASP A 152 -13.06 9.12 -17.14
N PHE A 153 -11.90 8.76 -16.56
CA PHE A 153 -11.16 7.54 -16.87
C PHE A 153 -11.13 6.52 -15.73
N GLU A 154 -11.90 6.72 -14.65
CA GLU A 154 -11.85 5.92 -13.40
C GLU A 154 -11.89 4.40 -13.63
N SER A 155 -12.67 3.93 -14.60
CA SER A 155 -12.82 2.50 -14.91
C SER A 155 -11.64 1.89 -15.66
N ILE A 156 -10.79 2.70 -16.28
CA ILE A 156 -9.73 2.23 -17.20
C ILE A 156 -8.35 2.82 -16.90
N ILE A 157 -8.20 3.57 -15.82
CA ILE A 157 -6.93 4.19 -15.45
C ILE A 157 -6.23 3.42 -14.32
N SER A 158 -4.93 3.19 -14.48
CA SER A 158 -4.08 2.59 -13.46
C SER A 158 -2.66 3.15 -13.53
N PHE A 159 -1.90 3.03 -12.45
CA PHE A 159 -0.46 3.27 -12.47
C PHE A 159 0.28 1.93 -12.46
N GLN A 160 1.25 1.79 -13.37
CA GLN A 160 2.11 0.61 -13.49
C GLN A 160 3.55 0.89 -13.04
N CYS A 161 3.82 2.13 -12.63
CA CYS A 161 5.13 2.53 -12.15
C CYS A 161 5.05 3.75 -11.22
N TYR A 162 6.13 3.93 -10.46
CA TYR A 162 6.44 5.15 -9.73
C TYR A 162 7.49 5.95 -10.49
N LEU A 163 7.39 7.28 -10.38
CA LEU A 163 8.27 8.26 -11.01
C LEU A 163 9.12 8.94 -9.93
N THR A 164 10.42 9.04 -10.18
CA THR A 164 11.33 9.78 -9.30
C THR A 164 12.17 10.74 -10.13
N ASN A 165 12.05 12.03 -9.83
CA ASN A 165 12.88 13.09 -10.38
C ASN A 165 12.81 14.31 -9.44
N ASN A 166 13.96 14.88 -9.08
CA ASN A 166 14.03 15.98 -8.10
C ASN A 166 13.36 17.27 -8.57
N SER A 167 13.23 17.46 -9.88
CA SER A 167 12.65 18.64 -10.51
C SER A 167 11.21 18.41 -10.99
N MET A 168 10.63 17.25 -10.71
CA MET A 168 9.29 16.91 -11.17
C MET A 168 8.21 17.59 -10.32
N THR A 169 7.28 18.24 -11.01
CA THR A 169 6.04 18.75 -10.40
C THR A 169 5.00 17.63 -10.43
N PRO A 170 4.56 17.09 -9.27
CA PRO A 170 3.62 15.97 -9.24
C PRO A 170 2.20 16.42 -9.60
N LEU A 171 1.55 15.67 -10.50
CA LEU A 171 0.14 15.84 -10.87
C LEU A 171 -0.75 14.87 -10.08
N LEU A 172 -0.32 13.61 -9.99
CA LEU A 172 -0.96 12.56 -9.21
C LEU A 172 0.07 11.81 -8.37
N THR A 173 -0.36 11.43 -7.16
CA THR A 173 0.36 10.49 -6.31
C THR A 173 -0.50 9.26 -6.01
N THR A 174 0.09 8.23 -5.42
CA THR A 174 -0.68 7.16 -4.78
C THR A 174 -1.62 7.71 -3.71
N LYS A 175 -2.66 6.95 -3.33
CA LYS A 175 -3.68 7.35 -2.34
C LYS A 175 -3.10 7.86 -1.02
N ASN A 176 -2.01 7.25 -0.54
CA ASN A 176 -1.31 7.66 0.68
C ASN A 176 -0.48 8.95 0.52
N GLY A 177 -0.31 9.44 -0.73
CA GLY A 177 0.38 10.67 -1.06
C GLY A 177 1.90 10.57 -1.12
N ARG A 178 2.48 9.36 -1.05
CA ARG A 178 3.93 9.15 -0.96
C ARG A 178 4.61 9.09 -2.32
N GLU A 179 4.12 8.23 -3.21
CA GLU A 179 4.78 7.95 -4.50
C GLU A 179 4.14 8.76 -5.62
N VAL A 180 4.96 9.34 -6.50
CA VAL A 180 4.50 10.07 -7.69
C VAL A 180 4.21 9.09 -8.82
N VAL A 181 3.04 9.21 -9.44
CA VAL A 181 2.58 8.35 -10.55
C VAL A 181 2.21 9.13 -11.80
N SER A 182 2.21 10.47 -11.71
CA SER A 182 2.05 11.39 -12.83
C SER A 182 2.69 12.71 -12.45
N GLY A 183 3.37 13.36 -13.39
CA GLY A 183 4.09 14.59 -13.13
C GLY A 183 4.63 15.25 -14.38
N ILE A 184 5.11 16.48 -14.23
CA ILE A 184 5.70 17.29 -15.29
C ILE A 184 7.17 17.52 -14.95
N VAL A 185 8.05 17.31 -15.93
CA VAL A 185 9.48 17.66 -15.83
C VAL A 185 9.88 18.49 -17.05
N SER A 186 10.71 19.52 -16.84
CA SER A 186 11.31 20.25 -17.95
C SER A 186 12.23 19.33 -18.76
N TYR A 187 12.15 19.41 -20.09
CA TYR A 187 12.99 18.62 -20.98
C TYR A 187 13.31 19.42 -22.23
N GLY A 188 14.61 19.69 -22.47
CA GLY A 188 15.00 20.69 -23.47
C GLY A 188 14.40 22.07 -23.15
N LYS A 189 13.70 22.67 -24.11
CA LYS A 189 12.94 23.93 -23.92
C LYS A 189 11.46 23.69 -23.61
N GLY A 190 10.99 22.47 -23.80
CA GLY A 190 9.61 22.05 -23.54
C GLY A 190 9.50 21.27 -22.23
N ASN A 191 8.52 20.37 -22.17
CA ASN A 191 8.26 19.53 -21.01
C ASN A 191 7.95 18.10 -21.42
N MET A 192 8.29 17.15 -20.55
CA MET A 192 7.74 15.80 -20.53
C MET A 192 6.66 15.71 -19.46
N ILE A 193 5.45 15.32 -19.86
CA ILE A 193 4.28 15.13 -19.01
C ILE A 193 3.99 13.64 -18.94
N PHE A 194 4.14 13.06 -17.76
CA PHE A 194 3.86 11.64 -17.53
C PHE A 194 2.40 11.47 -17.11
N LEU A 195 1.63 10.73 -17.89
CA LEU A 195 0.27 10.31 -17.55
C LEU A 195 0.27 8.83 -17.14
N PRO A 196 -0.64 8.41 -16.23
CA PRO A 196 -0.79 6.99 -15.89
C PRO A 196 -1.24 6.16 -17.09
N PHE A 197 -1.17 4.84 -16.95
CA PHE A 197 -1.67 3.90 -17.96
C PHE A 197 -3.19 4.04 -18.11
N ILE A 198 -3.66 4.09 -19.36
CA ILE A 198 -5.08 4.10 -19.71
C ILE A 198 -5.31 2.90 -20.62
N ASP A 199 -6.17 1.98 -20.18
CA ASP A 199 -6.44 0.74 -20.88
C ASP A 199 -7.71 0.85 -21.73
N PHE A 200 -7.54 0.99 -23.04
CA PHE A 200 -8.67 0.98 -23.96
C PHE A 200 -8.99 -0.42 -24.47
N GLU A 201 -8.12 -1.42 -24.29
CA GLU A 201 -8.16 -2.71 -25.02
C GLU A 201 -9.50 -3.44 -24.84
N ASP A 202 -10.06 -3.41 -23.64
CA ASP A 202 -11.35 -4.06 -23.32
C ASP A 202 -12.59 -3.32 -23.84
N LEU A 203 -12.43 -2.16 -24.50
CA LEU A 203 -13.54 -1.33 -24.99
C LEU A 203 -13.79 -1.46 -26.50
N THR A 204 -13.57 -2.66 -27.04
CA THR A 204 -13.86 -3.00 -28.45
C THR A 204 -15.22 -3.70 -28.61
N THR A 205 -15.69 -3.79 -29.85
CA THR A 205 -16.91 -4.52 -30.24
C THR A 205 -16.74 -5.09 -31.64
N THR A 206 -17.51 -6.14 -31.97
CA THR A 206 -17.42 -6.78 -33.28
C THR A 206 -18.43 -6.18 -34.25
N LYS A 207 -17.94 -5.61 -35.36
CA LYS A 207 -18.77 -5.11 -36.46
C LYS A 207 -18.29 -5.72 -37.79
N ASN A 208 -19.20 -6.38 -38.51
CA ASN A 208 -18.89 -7.06 -39.77
C ASN A 208 -17.71 -8.05 -39.67
N GLY A 209 -17.59 -8.77 -38.54
CA GLY A 209 -16.51 -9.73 -38.30
C GLY A 209 -15.14 -9.10 -38.03
N LYS A 210 -15.07 -7.77 -37.86
CA LYS A 210 -13.86 -7.07 -37.43
C LYS A 210 -14.07 -6.46 -36.05
N GLU A 211 -13.03 -6.53 -35.23
CA GLU A 211 -12.97 -5.82 -33.97
C GLU A 211 -12.80 -4.31 -34.24
N VAL A 212 -13.65 -3.50 -33.64
CA VAL A 212 -13.65 -2.03 -33.78
C VAL A 212 -13.88 -1.40 -32.42
N TRP A 213 -13.46 -0.14 -32.24
CA TRP A 213 -13.74 0.60 -31.02
C TRP A 213 -15.25 0.72 -30.76
N SER A 214 -15.64 0.51 -29.50
CA SER A 214 -17.00 0.80 -29.04
C SER A 214 -17.29 2.31 -29.07
N ALA A 215 -18.58 2.67 -29.03
CA ALA A 215 -18.98 4.08 -28.94
C ALA A 215 -18.46 4.74 -27.63
N GLU A 216 -18.33 3.96 -26.56
CA GLU A 216 -17.76 4.39 -25.29
C GLU A 216 -16.27 4.68 -25.42
N ALA A 217 -15.49 3.76 -26.01
CA ALA A 217 -14.07 3.99 -26.31
C ALA A 217 -13.88 5.30 -27.07
N ILE A 218 -14.61 5.49 -28.19
CA ILE A 218 -14.52 6.70 -29.03
C ILE A 218 -14.82 7.96 -28.23
N LYS A 219 -15.81 7.91 -27.31
CA LYS A 219 -16.14 9.03 -26.43
C LYS A 219 -15.00 9.34 -25.46
N LEU A 220 -14.40 8.31 -24.85
CA LEU A 220 -13.28 8.46 -23.92
C LEU A 220 -12.02 8.95 -24.62
N GLY A 221 -11.68 8.45 -25.81
CA GLY A 221 -10.52 8.95 -26.53
C GLY A 221 -10.69 10.41 -27.00
N LYS A 222 -11.89 10.86 -27.36
CA LYS A 222 -12.15 12.29 -27.59
C LYS A 222 -11.92 13.13 -26.33
N LYS A 223 -12.35 12.64 -25.16
CA LYS A 223 -12.07 13.30 -23.88
C LYS A 223 -10.56 13.35 -23.59
N LEU A 224 -9.82 12.30 -23.93
CA LEU A 224 -8.37 12.24 -23.73
C LEU A 224 -7.66 13.29 -24.59
N LEU A 225 -8.00 13.36 -25.89
CA LEU A 225 -7.44 14.36 -26.79
C LEU A 225 -7.74 15.80 -26.32
N HIS A 226 -8.97 16.03 -25.86
CA HIS A 226 -9.37 17.33 -25.32
C HIS A 226 -8.56 17.69 -24.07
N PHE A 227 -8.46 16.77 -23.11
CA PHE A 227 -7.67 16.96 -21.89
C PHE A 227 -6.19 17.26 -22.20
N ILE A 228 -5.58 16.50 -23.13
CA ILE A 228 -4.20 16.71 -23.56
C ILE A 228 -4.02 18.10 -24.16
N ALA A 229 -4.93 18.54 -25.04
CA ALA A 229 -4.86 19.86 -25.65
C ALA A 229 -5.01 21.00 -24.62
N GLU A 230 -5.92 20.86 -23.65
CA GLU A 230 -6.13 21.84 -22.58
C GLU A 230 -4.95 21.92 -21.62
N LEU A 231 -4.37 20.78 -21.24
CA LEU A 231 -3.19 20.73 -20.38
C LEU A 231 -1.98 21.32 -21.10
N ASP A 232 -1.79 21.03 -22.39
CA ASP A 232 -0.75 21.64 -23.21
C ASP A 232 -0.90 23.17 -23.25
N ASP A 233 -2.11 23.69 -23.50
CA ASP A 233 -2.39 25.13 -23.48
C ASP A 233 -2.09 25.76 -22.11
N LYS A 234 -2.46 25.09 -21.01
CA LYS A 234 -2.17 25.57 -19.64
C LYS A 234 -0.67 25.67 -19.39
N ILE A 235 0.11 24.68 -19.85
CA ILE A 235 1.56 24.65 -19.68
C ILE A 235 2.23 25.74 -20.54
N GLN A 236 1.83 25.87 -21.80
CA GLN A 236 2.36 26.88 -22.73
C GLN A 236 2.06 28.32 -22.24
N LYS A 237 0.85 28.58 -21.72
CA LYS A 237 0.50 29.89 -21.11
C LYS A 237 1.37 30.24 -19.88
N ASN A 238 1.85 29.25 -19.14
CA ASN A 238 2.80 29.48 -18.05
C ASN A 238 4.23 29.73 -18.55
N GLN A 239 4.59 29.27 -19.75
CA GLN A 239 5.88 29.53 -20.40
C GLN A 239 5.95 30.91 -21.10
N GLU A 240 4.81 31.50 -21.52
CA GLU A 240 4.76 32.87 -22.06
C GLU A 240 5.15 33.95 -21.04
N LYS A 241 5.21 33.62 -19.75
CA LYS A 241 5.89 34.47 -18.75
C LYS A 241 7.39 34.26 -18.87
N SER A 242 8.11 35.35 -19.14
CA SER A 242 9.57 35.36 -19.15
C SER A 242 10.14 34.66 -17.92
N ILE A 243 11.09 33.76 -18.13
CA ILE A 243 11.85 33.14 -17.05
C ILE A 243 12.43 34.25 -16.20
N LYS A 244 12.12 34.27 -14.90
CA LYS A 244 12.68 35.24 -13.96
C LYS A 244 14.21 35.14 -14.04
N PRO A 245 14.93 36.22 -14.42
CA PRO A 245 16.38 36.20 -14.41
C PRO A 245 16.93 35.80 -13.04
N THR A 246 17.96 34.96 -13.00
CA THR A 246 18.54 34.43 -11.76
C THR A 246 19.13 35.49 -10.84
N TRP A 247 19.42 36.70 -11.32
CA TRP A 247 19.85 37.81 -10.47
C TRP A 247 18.71 38.43 -9.66
N LEU A 248 17.44 38.17 -9.99
CA LEU A 248 16.29 38.61 -9.20
C LEU A 248 16.19 37.90 -7.84
N SER A 249 16.88 36.78 -7.63
CA SER A 249 16.99 36.13 -6.32
C SER A 249 18.10 36.69 -5.43
N ASN A 250 18.74 37.79 -5.83
CA ASN A 250 19.64 38.55 -4.98
C ASN A 250 18.83 39.38 -3.97
N GLU A 251 19.28 39.45 -2.71
CA GLU A 251 18.64 40.25 -1.64
C GLU A 251 18.33 41.70 -2.07
N LEU A 252 19.11 42.27 -2.99
CA LEU A 252 18.91 43.62 -3.56
C LEU A 252 17.58 43.81 -4.31
N TYR A 253 17.00 42.73 -4.84
CA TYR A 253 15.75 42.76 -5.64
C TYR A 253 14.60 41.99 -4.97
N GLU A 254 14.84 41.46 -3.77
CA GLU A 254 13.85 40.75 -2.99
C GLU A 254 12.85 41.75 -2.39
N LEU A 255 11.56 41.53 -2.62
CA LEU A 255 10.53 42.42 -2.11
C LEU A 255 10.29 42.14 -0.62
N GLU A 256 10.21 43.18 0.21
CA GLU A 256 9.94 42.99 1.65
C GLU A 256 8.59 42.29 1.91
N VAL A 257 7.57 42.57 1.08
CA VAL A 257 6.29 41.84 1.12
C VAL A 257 6.45 40.36 0.75
N GLU A 258 7.35 40.03 -0.17
CA GLU A 258 7.67 38.65 -0.54
C GLU A 258 8.35 37.92 0.61
N LYS A 259 9.33 38.55 1.29
CA LYS A 259 9.96 38.01 2.51
C LYS A 259 8.92 37.72 3.59
N GLU A 260 7.99 38.65 3.84
CA GLU A 260 6.94 38.45 4.83
C GLU A 260 6.02 37.29 4.49
N LEU A 261 5.63 37.14 3.22
CA LEU A 261 4.79 36.04 2.75
C LEU A 261 5.52 34.70 2.79
N VAL A 262 6.78 34.65 2.37
CA VAL A 262 7.63 33.46 2.47
C VAL A 262 7.81 33.04 3.93
N ALA A 263 8.07 34.00 4.84
CA ALA A 263 8.15 33.73 6.27
C ALA A 263 6.84 33.16 6.85
N LYS A 264 5.67 33.69 6.41
CA LYS A 264 4.36 33.14 6.78
C LYS A 264 4.15 31.73 6.24
N ILE A 265 4.54 31.44 4.99
CA ILE A 265 4.47 30.10 4.39
C ILE A 265 5.36 29.12 5.17
N THR A 266 6.60 29.51 5.47
CA THR A 266 7.53 28.70 6.27
C THR A 266 6.96 28.38 7.65
N LYS A 267 6.39 29.39 8.34
CA LYS A 267 5.72 29.20 9.64
C LYS A 267 4.50 28.28 9.54
N ASN A 268 3.70 28.40 8.48
CA ASN A 268 2.56 27.51 8.25
C ASN A 268 3.02 26.07 8.00
N ASN A 269 4.08 25.87 7.21
CA ASN A 269 4.64 24.56 6.93
C ASN A 269 5.18 23.88 8.21
N GLN A 270 5.87 24.63 9.07
CA GLN A 270 6.29 24.14 10.39
C GLN A 270 5.11 23.71 11.25
N ARG A 271 4.01 24.49 11.24
CA ARG A 271 2.78 24.14 11.95
C ARG A 271 2.13 22.87 11.39
N ILE A 272 2.13 22.69 10.07
CA ILE A 272 1.62 21.47 9.43
C ILE A 272 2.45 20.25 9.85
N GLU A 273 3.78 20.38 9.87
CA GLU A 273 4.68 19.32 10.32
C GLU A 273 4.42 18.93 11.79
N GLN A 274 4.28 19.92 12.66
CA GLN A 274 3.92 19.69 14.06
C GLN A 274 2.57 18.99 14.21
N LEU A 275 1.52 19.48 13.52
CA LEU A 275 0.19 18.87 13.54
C LEU A 275 0.21 17.42 13.01
N ASN A 276 1.03 17.13 12.01
CA ASN A 276 1.18 15.76 11.50
C ASN A 276 1.81 14.84 12.55
N LYS A 277 2.84 15.30 13.27
CA LYS A 277 3.45 14.55 14.36
C LYS A 277 2.48 14.33 15.52
N GLU A 278 1.68 15.34 15.85
CA GLU A 278 0.59 15.22 16.84
C GLU A 278 -0.45 14.19 16.39
N ASN A 279 -0.87 14.21 15.12
CA ASN A 279 -1.79 13.22 14.57
C ASN A 279 -1.22 11.80 14.60
N GLU A 280 0.07 11.61 14.33
CA GLU A 280 0.73 10.30 14.42
C GLU A 280 0.72 9.78 15.85
N ASN A 281 1.09 10.62 16.83
CA ASN A 281 1.00 10.27 18.25
C ASN A 281 -0.43 9.94 18.68
N LEU A 282 -1.44 10.69 18.20
CA LEU A 282 -2.84 10.40 18.48
C LEU A 282 -3.28 9.06 17.87
N ARG A 283 -2.77 8.69 16.69
CA ARG A 283 -3.06 7.39 16.07
C ARG A 283 -2.47 6.23 16.88
N ILE A 284 -1.24 6.36 17.35
CA ILE A 284 -0.60 5.37 18.22
C ILE A 284 -1.42 5.20 19.50
N LYS A 285 -1.83 6.31 20.14
CA LYS A 285 -2.70 6.27 21.32
C LYS A 285 -4.05 5.62 21.03
N ILE A 286 -4.67 5.90 19.88
CA ILE A 286 -5.92 5.23 19.49
C ILE A 286 -5.72 3.73 19.38
N GLU A 287 -4.62 3.27 18.77
CA GLU A 287 -4.32 1.85 18.64
C GLU A 287 -4.16 1.21 20.02
N GLU A 288 -3.37 1.81 20.92
CA GLU A 288 -3.19 1.36 22.31
C GLU A 288 -4.51 1.28 23.09
N GLU A 289 -5.34 2.32 23.02
CA GLU A 289 -6.63 2.40 23.73
C GLU A 289 -7.70 1.46 23.13
N THR A 290 -7.56 1.06 21.86
CA THR A 290 -8.54 0.19 21.20
C THR A 290 -8.18 -1.29 21.24
N ILE A 291 -7.03 -1.68 21.80
CA ILE A 291 -6.64 -3.08 22.06
C ILE A 291 -7.76 -3.85 22.76
N ILE A 292 -8.49 -3.21 23.67
CA ILE A 292 -9.59 -3.85 24.42
C ILE A 292 -10.72 -4.37 23.51
N LYS A 293 -10.91 -3.78 22.31
CA LYS A 293 -11.88 -4.28 21.32
C LYS A 293 -11.52 -5.67 20.80
N GLY A 294 -10.25 -6.06 20.90
CA GLY A 294 -9.80 -7.41 20.55
C GLY A 294 -10.47 -8.49 21.39
N LEU A 295 -10.93 -8.19 22.62
CA LEU A 295 -11.76 -9.09 23.41
C LEU A 295 -13.03 -9.54 22.66
N LEU A 296 -13.54 -8.72 21.74
CA LEU A 296 -14.76 -9.03 21.01
C LEU A 296 -14.52 -10.01 19.86
N TYR A 297 -13.35 -10.00 19.23
CA TYR A 297 -13.17 -10.69 17.95
C TYR A 297 -11.85 -11.44 17.78
N GLU A 298 -10.82 -11.22 18.59
CA GLU A 298 -9.50 -11.82 18.37
C GLU A 298 -9.42 -13.29 18.79
N THR A 299 -8.34 -13.96 18.39
CA THR A 299 -7.94 -15.31 18.84
C THR A 299 -6.43 -15.44 18.90
N GLY A 300 -5.90 -16.38 19.69
CA GLY A 300 -4.45 -16.57 19.88
C GLY A 300 -3.77 -15.37 20.54
N LYS A 301 -2.52 -15.08 20.17
CA LYS A 301 -1.70 -14.01 20.78
C LYS A 301 -2.40 -12.63 20.82
N PRO A 302 -3.08 -12.15 19.76
CA PRO A 302 -3.86 -10.90 19.84
C PRO A 302 -4.95 -10.89 20.92
N LEU A 303 -5.60 -12.04 21.17
CA LEU A 303 -6.59 -12.16 22.23
C LEU A 303 -5.92 -12.14 23.60
N GLU A 304 -4.77 -12.80 23.76
CA GLU A 304 -3.98 -12.78 25.00
C GLU A 304 -3.60 -11.35 25.40
N PHE A 305 -3.12 -10.52 24.45
CA PHE A 305 -2.81 -9.11 24.71
C PHE A 305 -4.04 -8.30 25.13
N SER A 306 -5.19 -8.58 24.50
CA SER A 306 -6.45 -7.92 24.85
C SER A 306 -6.91 -8.30 26.27
N VAL A 307 -6.74 -9.56 26.66
CA VAL A 307 -7.05 -10.08 28.00
C VAL A 307 -6.12 -9.49 29.05
N ILE A 308 -4.81 -9.42 28.79
CA ILE A 308 -3.85 -8.76 29.68
C ILE A 308 -4.27 -7.31 29.92
N LYS A 309 -4.59 -6.57 28.84
CA LYS A 309 -5.03 -5.18 28.99
C LYS A 309 -6.31 -5.04 29.82
N ALA A 310 -7.24 -5.97 29.66
CA ALA A 310 -8.47 -6.01 30.43
C ALA A 310 -8.23 -6.27 31.93
N LEU A 311 -7.29 -7.16 32.23
CA LEU A 311 -6.90 -7.48 33.59
C LEU A 311 -6.21 -6.28 34.27
N GLU A 312 -5.36 -5.55 33.54
CA GLU A 312 -4.79 -4.28 34.03
C GLU A 312 -5.88 -3.26 34.39
N ILE A 313 -6.91 -3.10 33.55
CA ILE A 313 -8.05 -2.19 33.80
C ILE A 313 -8.83 -2.61 35.06
N LEU A 314 -8.92 -3.91 35.32
CA LEU A 314 -9.49 -4.48 36.54
C LEU A 314 -8.57 -4.33 37.76
N GLY A 315 -7.34 -3.85 37.58
CA GLY A 315 -6.35 -3.64 38.64
C GLY A 315 -5.45 -4.84 38.92
N TYR A 316 -5.50 -5.89 38.11
CA TYR A 316 -4.53 -6.98 38.19
C TYR A 316 -3.19 -6.57 37.57
N THR A 317 -2.10 -7.18 38.02
CA THR A 317 -0.87 -7.25 37.22
C THR A 317 -0.96 -8.50 36.36
N ALA A 318 -0.80 -8.38 35.03
CA ALA A 318 -0.86 -9.51 34.12
C ALA A 318 0.22 -9.42 33.04
N GLU A 319 0.81 -10.56 32.68
CA GLU A 319 1.79 -10.66 31.61
C GLU A 319 1.78 -12.04 30.96
N ASN A 320 2.21 -12.14 29.70
CA ASN A 320 2.54 -13.43 29.10
C ASN A 320 3.84 -13.95 29.74
N PHE A 321 3.99 -15.27 29.88
CA PHE A 321 5.23 -15.87 30.40
C PHE A 321 5.78 -16.92 29.44
N THR A 322 7.09 -16.89 29.20
CA THR A 322 7.80 -17.97 28.53
C THR A 322 9.21 -18.15 29.10
N ASN A 323 9.63 -19.39 29.29
CA ASN A 323 11.02 -19.74 29.63
C ASN A 323 11.65 -20.72 28.62
N GLY A 324 11.04 -20.84 27.43
CA GLY A 324 11.43 -21.78 26.38
C GLY A 324 10.97 -23.23 26.59
N LYS A 325 10.44 -23.58 27.78
CA LYS A 325 9.84 -24.89 28.08
C LYS A 325 8.35 -24.78 28.39
N LEU A 326 8.01 -23.82 29.25
CA LEU A 326 6.64 -23.46 29.62
C LEU A 326 6.28 -22.14 28.93
N GLU A 327 5.10 -22.11 28.34
CA GLU A 327 4.48 -20.91 27.79
C GLU A 327 3.10 -20.76 28.43
N LEU A 328 2.84 -19.59 29.02
CA LEU A 328 1.56 -19.26 29.65
C LEU A 328 0.98 -18.03 28.98
N ASP A 329 -0.28 -18.15 28.55
CA ASP A 329 -1.04 -17.07 27.92
C ASP A 329 -1.17 -15.87 28.88
N ALA A 330 -1.47 -16.10 30.17
CA ALA A 330 -1.48 -15.02 31.16
C ALA A 330 -1.08 -15.50 32.55
N VAL A 331 -0.05 -14.88 33.13
CA VAL A 331 0.26 -14.93 34.55
C VAL A 331 -0.32 -13.71 35.21
N ILE A 332 -1.23 -13.91 36.15
CA ILE A 332 -2.08 -12.85 36.71
C ILE A 332 -1.87 -12.81 38.22
N ILE A 333 -1.59 -11.63 38.75
CA ILE A 333 -1.45 -11.37 40.19
C ILE A 333 -2.54 -10.37 40.59
N SER A 334 -3.39 -10.79 41.52
CA SER A 334 -4.40 -9.91 42.11
C SER A 334 -3.76 -8.89 43.07
N PRO A 335 -4.35 -7.70 43.25
CA PRO A 335 -3.98 -6.78 44.33
C PRO A 335 -3.97 -7.42 45.71
N GLU A 336 -4.80 -8.45 45.89
CA GLU A 336 -4.94 -9.23 47.11
C GLU A 336 -3.85 -10.33 47.26
N GLY A 337 -2.95 -10.47 46.28
CA GLY A 337 -1.79 -11.38 46.32
C GLY A 337 -2.03 -12.76 45.70
N GLU A 338 -3.25 -13.07 45.28
CA GLU A 338 -3.56 -14.34 44.61
C GLU A 338 -2.88 -14.45 43.24
N ARG A 339 -2.17 -15.57 43.01
CA ARG A 339 -1.61 -15.96 41.72
C ARG A 339 -2.60 -16.79 40.91
N ILE A 340 -2.79 -16.42 39.65
CA ILE A 340 -3.74 -17.03 38.74
C ILE A 340 -3.07 -17.23 37.38
N ILE A 341 -3.39 -18.36 36.71
CA ILE A 341 -2.99 -18.62 35.33
C ILE A 341 -4.23 -18.58 34.43
N GLY A 342 -4.13 -17.82 33.35
CA GLY A 342 -5.17 -17.69 32.33
C GLY A 342 -4.80 -18.41 31.04
N GLU A 343 -5.78 -19.03 30.39
CA GLU A 343 -5.71 -19.55 29.02
C GLU A 343 -6.75 -18.87 28.14
N CYS A 344 -6.38 -18.49 26.92
CA CYS A 344 -7.25 -17.74 26.01
C CYS A 344 -7.66 -18.60 24.80
N GLU A 345 -8.95 -18.54 24.44
CA GLU A 345 -9.43 -19.20 23.21
C GLU A 345 -10.56 -18.42 22.53
N GLY A 346 -10.35 -18.09 21.25
CA GLY A 346 -11.38 -17.59 20.36
C GLY A 346 -11.77 -18.63 19.33
N LYS A 347 -13.07 -18.82 19.10
CA LYS A 347 -13.59 -19.70 18.05
C LYS A 347 -14.61 -19.01 17.18
N GLU A 348 -14.57 -19.34 15.90
CA GLU A 348 -15.44 -18.72 14.91
C GLU A 348 -16.83 -19.33 14.86
N THR A 349 -16.95 -20.67 14.94
CA THR A 349 -18.23 -21.36 14.73
C THR A 349 -18.55 -22.43 15.77
N LYS A 350 -17.75 -22.51 16.84
CA LYS A 350 -17.82 -23.57 17.85
C LYS A 350 -17.78 -23.03 19.26
N ASP A 351 -18.33 -23.80 20.19
CA ASP A 351 -18.14 -23.61 21.62
C ASP A 351 -16.66 -23.75 22.03
N ILE A 352 -16.30 -23.09 23.12
CA ILE A 352 -15.01 -23.28 23.79
C ILE A 352 -15.01 -24.68 24.41
N ASP A 353 -14.08 -25.51 23.96
CA ASP A 353 -14.11 -26.95 24.27
C ASP A 353 -13.08 -27.33 25.33
N ILE A 354 -13.11 -28.59 25.75
CA ILE A 354 -12.29 -29.09 26.86
C ILE A 354 -10.78 -29.12 26.55
N SER A 355 -10.35 -28.93 25.31
CA SER A 355 -8.92 -28.99 24.96
C SER A 355 -8.10 -27.96 25.73
N LYS A 356 -8.62 -26.73 25.87
CA LYS A 356 -8.01 -25.65 26.66
C LYS A 356 -7.98 -25.92 28.15
N PHE A 357 -8.96 -26.66 28.65
CA PHE A 357 -8.98 -27.09 30.04
C PHE A 357 -7.79 -27.98 30.39
N ARG A 358 -7.47 -28.92 29.49
CA ARG A 358 -6.31 -29.80 29.65
C ARG A 358 -5.01 -28.99 29.63
N GLN A 359 -4.84 -28.10 28.65
CA GLN A 359 -3.68 -27.20 28.56
C GLN A 359 -3.51 -26.39 29.85
N LEU A 360 -4.57 -25.74 30.34
CA LEU A 360 -4.51 -24.99 31.59
C LEU A 360 -4.12 -25.87 32.78
N THR A 361 -4.65 -27.10 32.86
CA THR A 361 -4.34 -28.01 33.98
C THR A 361 -2.87 -28.42 33.98
N ASP A 362 -2.33 -28.73 32.80
CA ASP A 362 -0.91 -29.06 32.60
C ASP A 362 -0.05 -27.83 32.98
N SER A 363 -0.39 -26.65 32.45
CA SER A 363 0.26 -25.37 32.77
C SER A 363 0.25 -25.03 34.28
N LEU A 364 -0.84 -25.30 34.99
CA LEU A 364 -0.95 -25.09 36.44
C LEU A 364 -0.05 -26.03 37.24
N LEU A 365 0.18 -27.25 36.77
CA LEU A 365 1.08 -28.21 37.40
C LEU A 365 2.54 -27.83 37.12
N GLU A 366 2.86 -27.52 35.86
CA GLU A 366 4.21 -27.09 35.47
C GLU A 366 4.62 -25.78 36.14
N ASP A 367 3.70 -24.82 36.33
CA ASP A 367 3.97 -23.60 37.09
C ASP A 367 4.25 -23.90 38.57
N PHE A 368 3.53 -24.85 39.17
CA PHE A 368 3.70 -25.23 40.57
C PHE A 368 4.98 -26.03 40.84
N GLU A 369 5.53 -26.71 39.84
CA GLU A 369 6.83 -27.40 39.95
C GLU A 369 8.02 -26.44 40.02
N ARG A 370 7.81 -25.14 39.75
CA ARG A 370 8.86 -24.13 39.76
C ARG A 370 9.29 -23.81 41.20
N PRO A 371 10.60 -23.77 41.50
CA PRO A 371 11.09 -23.54 42.87
C PRO A 371 10.62 -22.25 43.54
N GLU A 372 10.34 -21.21 42.75
CA GLU A 372 9.88 -19.90 43.23
C GLU A 372 8.36 -19.82 43.49
N VAL A 373 7.60 -20.88 43.20
CA VAL A 373 6.14 -20.92 43.38
C VAL A 373 5.79 -21.77 44.59
N GLU A 374 5.33 -21.13 45.67
CA GLU A 374 5.03 -21.83 46.93
C GLU A 374 3.62 -22.43 46.98
N GLU A 375 2.65 -21.79 46.34
CA GLU A 375 1.25 -22.23 46.28
C GLU A 375 0.78 -22.41 44.85
N LYS A 376 -0.03 -23.45 44.62
CA LYS A 376 -0.59 -23.73 43.29
C LYS A 376 -1.52 -22.59 42.89
N ALA A 377 -1.27 -21.99 41.74
CA ALA A 377 -2.10 -20.93 41.18
C ALA A 377 -3.55 -21.42 40.94
N LYS A 378 -4.49 -20.48 40.91
CA LYS A 378 -5.86 -20.75 40.42
C LYS A 378 -5.90 -20.63 38.89
N GLY A 379 -6.91 -21.22 38.25
CA GLY A 379 -7.03 -21.20 36.78
C GLY A 379 -8.22 -20.40 36.27
N ILE A 380 -8.04 -19.70 35.14
CA ILE A 380 -9.12 -19.02 34.40
C ILE A 380 -9.04 -19.41 32.92
N ILE A 381 -10.19 -19.67 32.29
CA ILE A 381 -10.29 -19.78 30.83
C ILE A 381 -11.08 -18.58 30.29
N PHE A 382 -10.44 -17.83 29.40
CA PHE A 382 -11.05 -16.72 28.67
C PHE A 382 -11.55 -17.22 27.31
N GLY A 383 -12.86 -17.18 27.12
CA GLY A 383 -13.54 -17.71 25.95
C GLY A 383 -14.16 -16.63 25.06
N ASN A 384 -14.01 -16.78 23.75
CA ASN A 384 -14.70 -15.98 22.74
C ASN A 384 -15.37 -16.86 21.67
N PRO A 385 -16.50 -17.53 21.97
CA PRO A 385 -17.24 -18.30 20.98
C PRO A 385 -17.95 -17.36 19.98
N GLN A 386 -18.01 -17.79 18.72
CA GLN A 386 -18.60 -17.01 17.62
C GLN A 386 -18.02 -15.60 17.47
N ARG A 387 -16.69 -15.48 17.59
CA ARG A 387 -15.95 -14.20 17.65
C ARG A 387 -16.22 -13.23 16.49
N LEU A 388 -16.64 -13.73 15.32
CA LEU A 388 -16.91 -12.92 14.13
C LEU A 388 -18.38 -12.54 13.94
N LEU A 389 -19.28 -13.03 14.80
CA LEU A 389 -20.67 -12.57 14.84
C LEU A 389 -20.81 -11.37 15.79
N ASP A 390 -21.77 -10.51 15.49
CA ASP A 390 -22.17 -9.46 16.42
C ASP A 390 -22.67 -10.08 17.75
N ILE A 391 -22.42 -9.42 18.87
CA ILE A 391 -22.67 -9.96 20.22
C ILE A 391 -24.12 -10.47 20.38
N PRO A 392 -25.16 -9.75 19.92
CA PRO A 392 -26.55 -10.21 20.04
C PRO A 392 -26.87 -11.48 19.24
N GLU A 393 -26.06 -11.81 18.22
CA GLU A 393 -26.25 -12.98 17.36
C GLU A 393 -25.54 -14.23 17.89
N ARG A 394 -24.71 -14.08 18.94
CA ARG A 394 -23.96 -15.18 19.53
C ARG A 394 -24.88 -16.06 20.38
N THR A 395 -24.88 -17.35 20.07
CA THR A 395 -25.69 -18.38 20.74
C THR A 395 -24.85 -19.47 21.40
N LEU A 396 -23.56 -19.56 21.06
CA LEU A 396 -22.62 -20.54 21.61
C LEU A 396 -21.92 -20.05 22.89
N ASP A 397 -21.35 -21.00 23.62
CA ASP A 397 -20.81 -20.80 24.96
C ASP A 397 -19.59 -21.72 25.21
N PHE A 398 -19.27 -22.00 26.46
CA PHE A 398 -18.43 -23.13 26.86
C PHE A 398 -19.21 -24.44 26.74
N THR A 399 -18.57 -25.51 26.27
CA THR A 399 -19.19 -26.84 26.22
C THR A 399 -19.54 -27.36 27.62
N LEU A 400 -20.56 -28.24 27.74
CA LEU A 400 -20.93 -28.87 29.01
C LEU A 400 -19.74 -29.61 29.67
N LYS A 401 -18.87 -30.22 28.87
CA LYS A 401 -17.65 -30.88 29.35
C LYS A 401 -16.68 -29.87 29.98
N CYS A 402 -16.51 -28.70 29.36
CA CYS A 402 -15.69 -27.62 29.91
C CYS A 402 -16.27 -27.09 31.23
N LYS A 403 -17.59 -26.83 31.28
CA LYS A 403 -18.30 -26.39 32.50
C LYS A 403 -18.16 -27.39 33.66
N ASN A 404 -18.38 -28.68 33.39
CA ASN A 404 -18.22 -29.73 34.40
C ASN A 404 -16.77 -29.88 34.88
N GLY A 405 -15.79 -29.70 33.98
CA GLY A 405 -14.37 -29.67 34.35
C GLY A 405 -14.05 -28.49 35.27
N ALA A 406 -14.50 -27.29 34.89
CA ALA A 406 -14.33 -26.07 35.67
C ALA A 406 -14.84 -26.23 37.10
N ALA A 407 -16.07 -26.73 37.28
CA ALA A 407 -16.67 -26.96 38.59
C ALA A 407 -15.85 -27.91 39.48
N ARG A 408 -15.25 -28.95 38.89
CA ARG A 408 -14.44 -29.94 39.61
C ARG A 408 -13.10 -29.38 40.06
N GLU A 409 -12.39 -28.70 39.15
CA GLU A 409 -11.03 -28.20 39.42
C GLU A 409 -10.99 -26.76 39.97
N LYS A 410 -12.16 -26.16 40.21
CA LYS A 410 -12.31 -24.76 40.66
C LYS A 410 -11.61 -23.76 39.72
N ILE A 411 -11.85 -23.94 38.42
CA ILE A 411 -11.39 -23.01 37.35
C ILE A 411 -12.53 -22.06 37.00
N ALA A 412 -12.26 -20.76 36.86
CA ALA A 412 -13.27 -19.80 36.44
C ALA A 412 -13.36 -19.75 34.90
N LEU A 413 -14.56 -19.54 34.37
CA LEU A 413 -14.79 -19.36 32.93
C LEU A 413 -15.26 -17.94 32.68
N ILE A 414 -14.58 -17.18 31.81
CA ILE A 414 -14.91 -15.79 31.52
C ILE A 414 -15.19 -15.65 30.03
N LYS A 415 -16.38 -15.14 29.68
CA LYS A 415 -16.64 -14.66 28.32
C LYS A 415 -15.96 -13.32 28.13
N THR A 416 -15.12 -13.25 27.10
CA THR A 416 -14.35 -12.04 26.76
C THR A 416 -15.25 -10.88 26.34
N SER A 417 -16.43 -11.16 25.77
CA SER A 417 -17.48 -10.15 25.51
C SER A 417 -17.98 -9.48 26.78
N ASP A 418 -18.21 -10.27 27.84
CA ASP A 418 -18.70 -9.74 29.11
C ASP A 418 -17.62 -8.89 29.79
N LEU A 419 -16.36 -9.34 29.67
CA LEU A 419 -15.20 -8.60 30.13
C LEU A 419 -15.02 -7.24 29.40
N PHE A 420 -15.32 -7.18 28.10
CA PHE A 420 -15.27 -5.95 27.32
C PHE A 420 -16.22 -4.88 27.86
N ASP A 421 -17.47 -5.22 28.17
CA ASP A 421 -18.44 -4.25 28.68
C ASP A 421 -18.02 -3.65 30.02
N ILE A 422 -17.43 -4.49 30.90
CA ILE A 422 -16.86 -4.04 32.17
C ILE A 422 -15.67 -3.10 31.95
N CYS A 423 -14.73 -3.48 31.08
CA CYS A 423 -13.56 -2.65 30.80
C CYS A 423 -13.96 -1.33 30.15
N LYS A 424 -14.91 -1.35 29.21
CA LYS A 424 -15.45 -0.14 28.58
C LYS A 424 -16.02 0.84 29.61
N TYR A 425 -16.71 0.35 30.64
CA TYR A 425 -17.19 1.21 31.72
C TYR A 425 -16.04 1.77 32.59
N LEU A 426 -15.10 0.91 33.00
CA LEU A 426 -13.98 1.29 33.87
C LEU A 426 -12.96 2.21 33.17
N MET A 427 -12.80 2.13 31.85
CA MET A 427 -11.98 3.08 31.09
C MET A 427 -12.55 4.50 31.10
N ASN A 428 -13.86 4.64 31.34
CA ASN A 428 -14.56 5.92 31.39
C ASN A 428 -14.95 6.33 32.83
N SER A 429 -14.52 5.57 33.85
CA SER A 429 -14.87 5.84 35.25
C SER A 429 -13.78 5.36 36.21
N ASP A 430 -13.37 6.22 37.16
CA ASP A 430 -12.47 5.82 38.26
C ASP A 430 -13.21 5.09 39.39
N ASN A 431 -14.17 4.22 39.04
CA ASN A 431 -15.02 3.54 40.00
C ASN A 431 -14.30 2.34 40.64
N GLU A 432 -13.40 2.63 41.58
CA GLU A 432 -12.61 1.60 42.28
C GLU A 432 -13.48 0.60 43.04
N THR A 433 -14.63 1.04 43.55
CA THR A 433 -15.60 0.13 44.21
C THR A 433 -16.14 -0.90 43.22
N PHE A 434 -16.57 -0.46 42.03
CA PHE A 434 -17.05 -1.38 40.99
C PHE A 434 -15.92 -2.29 40.48
N ARG A 435 -14.72 -1.74 40.28
CA ARG A 435 -13.52 -2.51 39.92
C ARG A 435 -13.27 -3.65 40.91
N LYS A 436 -13.31 -3.36 42.21
CA LYS A 436 -13.19 -4.37 43.27
C LYS A 436 -14.32 -5.39 43.23
N MET A 437 -15.57 -4.98 43.05
CA MET A 437 -16.70 -5.90 42.92
C MET A 437 -16.55 -6.86 41.73
N CYS A 438 -15.99 -6.39 40.60
CA CYS A 438 -15.68 -7.25 39.47
C CYS A 438 -14.61 -8.30 39.82
N ARG A 439 -13.55 -7.91 40.53
CA ARG A 439 -12.52 -8.87 41.01
C ARG A 439 -13.10 -9.88 42.01
N GLU A 440 -13.92 -9.43 42.96
CA GLU A 440 -14.62 -10.28 43.92
C GLU A 440 -15.58 -11.26 43.22
N SER A 441 -16.19 -10.84 42.10
CA SER A 441 -17.03 -11.72 41.28
C SER A 441 -16.23 -12.82 40.63
N ILE A 442 -15.01 -12.55 40.15
CA ILE A 442 -14.13 -13.59 39.62
C ILE A 442 -13.70 -14.55 40.75
N SER A 443 -13.23 -14.01 41.87
CA SER A 443 -12.67 -14.82 42.96
C SER A 443 -13.70 -15.68 43.71
N SER A 444 -14.95 -15.25 43.77
CA SER A 444 -16.04 -16.01 44.39
C SER A 444 -16.69 -17.06 43.48
N GLN A 445 -16.44 -17.00 42.16
CA GLN A 445 -17.09 -17.86 41.16
C GLN A 445 -16.12 -18.85 40.50
N PHE A 446 -15.02 -19.21 41.18
CA PHE A 446 -14.17 -20.32 40.74
C PHE A 446 -14.96 -21.63 40.67
N GLY A 447 -14.98 -22.22 39.47
CA GLY A 447 -15.75 -23.40 39.14
C GLY A 447 -17.03 -23.15 38.34
N ASP A 448 -17.33 -21.91 37.96
CA ASP A 448 -18.48 -21.58 37.12
C ASP A 448 -18.13 -20.50 36.08
N ILE A 449 -19.09 -20.16 35.23
CA ILE A 449 -19.03 -18.97 34.38
C ILE A 449 -19.22 -17.74 35.26
N VAL A 450 -18.22 -16.86 35.25
CA VAL A 450 -18.23 -15.60 36.00
C VAL A 450 -19.35 -14.71 35.48
N LYS A 451 -20.26 -14.35 36.37
CA LYS A 451 -21.23 -13.28 36.13
C LYS A 451 -20.72 -12.01 36.79
N PHE A 452 -20.44 -11.00 35.98
CA PHE A 452 -20.01 -9.69 36.48
C PHE A 452 -21.20 -8.91 37.08
N PRO A 453 -20.93 -7.98 38.01
CA PRO A 453 -21.96 -7.10 38.56
C PRO A 453 -22.58 -6.23 37.47
N LYS A 454 -23.85 -5.85 37.65
CA LYS A 454 -24.53 -4.93 36.74
C LYS A 454 -23.76 -3.60 36.75
N ILE A 455 -23.44 -3.09 35.55
CA ILE A 455 -22.79 -1.80 35.37
C ILE A 455 -23.67 -0.69 36.02
N PRO A 456 -23.10 0.15 36.89
CA PRO A 456 -23.82 1.27 37.50
C PRO A 456 -24.32 2.26 36.45
N GLU A 457 -25.48 2.87 36.72
CA GLU A 457 -26.09 3.89 35.85
C GLU A 457 -25.39 5.25 35.92
#